data_AF-A0A1W9GK55-F1
#
_entry.id   AF-A0A1W9GK55-F1
#
_cell.length_a   1.000
_cell.length_b   1.000
_cell.length_c   1.000
_cell.angle_alpha   90.00
_cell.angle_beta   90.00
_cell.angle_gamma   90.00
#
_symmetry.space_group_name_H-M   'P 1'
#
loop_
_entity.id
_entity.type
_entity.pdbx_description
1 polymer ?
#
loop_
_entity_poly.entity_id
_entity_poly.type
_entity_poly.pdbx_seq_one_letter_code
_entity_poly.pdbx_strand_id
1 'polypeptide(L)' 'MRRGRTTLHFERGGFYADVDNVNAMLCSRCGTRSVPGKTALKISEMVERLFSAGKDLDMTGISFHKLAS' A
#
# COMPACT_ATOMS: atom_id res chain seq x y z
N MET A 1 7.51 18.84 7.54
CA MET A 1 7.32 17.45 7.05
C MET A 1 8.67 16.82 6.82
N ARG A 2 8.82 15.50 7.01
CA ARG A 2 10.08 14.77 6.76
C ARG A 2 9.86 13.65 5.75
N ARG A 3 10.87 13.33 4.95
CA ARG A 3 10.86 12.11 4.15
C ARG A 3 10.92 10.90 5.08
N GLY A 4 10.16 9.87 4.76
CA GLY A 4 10.14 8.62 5.51
C GLY A 4 9.48 7.51 4.71
N ARG A 5 9.26 6.38 5.39
CA ARG A 5 8.57 5.23 4.82
C ARG A 5 7.30 4.96 5.62
N THR A 6 6.28 4.46 4.94
CA THR A 6 5.00 4.07 5.53
C THR A 6 4.50 2.79 4.88
N THR A 7 3.58 2.11 5.56
CA THR A 7 2.72 1.10 4.96
C THR A 7 1.42 1.75 4.52
N LEU A 8 0.89 1.32 3.38
CA LEU A 8 -0.46 1.63 2.91
C LEU A 8 -1.31 0.36 2.96
N HIS A 9 -2.42 0.43 3.68
CA HIS A 9 -3.38 -0.65 3.82
C HIS A 9 -4.55 -0.42 2.86
N PHE A 10 -4.94 -1.47 2.14
CA PHE A 10 -6.09 -1.47 1.25
C PHE A 10 -7.01 -2.63 1.62
N GLU A 11 -8.31 -2.39 1.65
CA GLU A 11 -9.31 -3.40 1.95
C GLU A 11 -10.46 -3.31 0.94
N ARG A 12 -10.91 -4.46 0.43
CA ARG A 12 -12.09 -4.55 -0.43
C ARG A 12 -12.76 -5.91 -0.27
N GLY A 13 -14.01 -5.90 0.20
CA GLY A 13 -14.84 -7.11 0.26
C GLY A 13 -14.26 -8.23 1.14
N GLY A 14 -13.64 -7.89 2.27
CA GLY A 14 -13.03 -8.88 3.18
C GLY A 14 -11.63 -9.35 2.76
N PHE A 15 -11.13 -8.92 1.61
CA PHE A 15 -9.73 -9.08 1.21
C PHE A 15 -8.94 -7.83 1.58
N TYR A 16 -7.73 -8.00 2.10
CA TYR A 16 -6.82 -6.89 2.35
C TYR A 16 -5.47 -7.06 1.63
N ALA A 17 -4.85 -5.92 1.31
CA ALA A 17 -3.53 -5.82 0.75
C ALA A 17 -2.71 -4.74 1.45
N ASP A 18 -1.53 -5.11 1.94
CA ASP A 18 -0.56 -4.17 2.51
C ASP A 18 0.58 -3.91 1.55
N VAL A 19 0.85 -2.63 1.30
CA VAL A 19 2.01 -2.16 0.54
C VAL A 19 2.98 -1.50 1.50
N ASP A 20 4.02 -2.24 1.87
CA ASP A 20 5.04 -1.78 2.81
C ASP A 20 6.05 -0.84 2.16
N ASN A 21 6.78 -0.12 3.02
CA ASN A 21 8.01 0.57 2.65
C ASN A 21 7.80 1.66 1.57
N VAL A 22 6.61 2.26 1.53
CA VAL A 22 6.23 3.33 0.58
C VAL A 22 6.87 4.64 0.99
N ASN A 23 7.59 5.28 0.06
CA ASN A 23 8.15 6.60 0.27
C ASN A 23 7.04 7.65 0.41
N ALA A 24 7.06 8.39 1.53
CA ALA A 24 6.08 9.42 1.84
C ALA A 24 6.70 10.62 2.57
N MET A 25 6.03 11.76 2.48
CA MET A 25 6.24 12.91 3.36
C MET A 25 5.38 12.74 4.60
N LEU A 26 6.03 12.67 5.76
CA LEU A 26 5.39 12.44 7.05
C LEU A 26 5.35 13.75 7.84
N CYS A 27 4.18 14.12 8.34
CA CYS A 27 4.04 15.20 9.30
C CYS A 27 4.29 14.68 10.71
N SER A 28 5.34 15.17 11.37
CA SER A 28 5.68 14.80 12.75
C SER A 28 4.71 15.33 13.80
N ARG A 29 3.86 16.32 13.46
CA ARG A 29 2.91 16.92 14.40
C ARG A 29 1.56 16.22 14.43
N CYS A 30 1.01 15.90 13.25
CA CYS A 30 -0.34 15.34 13.12
C CYS A 30 -0.38 13.93 12.54
N GLY A 31 0.76 13.34 12.17
CA GLY A 31 0.82 11.98 11.61
C GLY A 31 0.35 11.87 10.15
N THR A 32 -0.08 12.96 9.51
CA THR A 32 -0.46 12.98 8.09
C THR A 32 0.69 12.48 7.21
N ARG A 33 0.33 11.70 6.20
CA ARG A 33 1.25 11.06 5.26
C ARG A 33 0.86 11.50 3.85
N SER A 34 1.83 11.94 3.06
CA SER A 34 1.60 12.34 1.68
C SER A 34 2.51 11.52 0.77
N VAL A 35 1.91 10.76 -0.13
CA VAL A 35 2.62 9.92 -1.11
C VAL A 35 2.68 10.68 -2.44
N PRO A 36 3.82 10.72 -3.15
CA PRO A 36 3.90 11.36 -4.46
C PRO A 36 2.88 10.78 -5.45
N GLY A 37 2.20 11.64 -6.21
CA GLY A 37 1.09 11.22 -7.09
C GLY A 37 1.46 10.11 -8.07
N LYS A 38 2.64 10.18 -8.70
CA LYS A 38 3.13 9.11 -9.60
C LYS A 38 3.29 7.76 -8.89
N THR A 39 3.71 7.77 -7.62
CA THR A 39 3.84 6.56 -6.80
C THR A 39 2.47 6.05 -6.39
N ALA A 40 1.56 6.94 -5.98
CA ALA A 40 0.19 6.58 -5.61
C ALA A 40 -0.56 5.91 -6.77
N LEU A 41 -0.43 6.43 -8.00
CA LEU A 41 -1.04 5.82 -9.19
C LEU A 41 -0.54 4.39 -9.44
N LYS A 42 0.78 4.18 -9.40
CA LYS A 42 1.37 2.85 -9.58
C LYS A 42 0.91 1.86 -8.50
N ILE A 43 0.83 2.31 -7.25
CA ILE A 43 0.33 1.48 -6.14
C ILE A 43 -1.14 1.13 -6.38
N SER A 44 -1.95 2.10 -6.77
CA SER A 44 -3.37 1.87 -7.07
C SER A 44 -3.57 0.84 -8.18
N GLU A 45 -2.84 0.95 -9.29
CA GLU A 45 -2.91 -0.03 -10.39
C GLU A 45 -2.50 -1.43 -9.96
N MET A 46 -1.44 -1.55 -9.16
CA MET A 46 -0.96 -2.83 -8.63
C MET A 46 -2.00 -3.48 -7.71
N VAL A 47 -2.54 -2.71 -6.77
CA VAL A 47 -3.56 -3.17 -5.82
C VAL A 47 -4.85 -3.57 -6.54
N GLU A 48 -5.27 -2.84 -7.56
CA GLU A 48 -6.43 -3.21 -8.36
C GLU A 48 -6.26 -4.53 -9.12
N ARG A 49 -5.08 -4.77 -9.69
CA ARG A 49 -4.75 -6.06 -10.32
C ARG A 49 -4.77 -7.19 -9.30
N LEU A 50 -4.28 -6.94 -8.08
CA LEU A 50 -4.27 -7.92 -7.00
C LEU A 50 -5.67 -8.29 -6.55
N PHE A 51 -6.52 -7.31 -6.26
CA PHE A 51 -7.89 -7.59 -5.90
C PHE A 51 -8.67 -8.26 -7.04
N SER A 52 -8.35 -7.96 -8.30
CA SER A 52 -8.96 -8.62 -9.45
C SER A 52 -8.53 -10.09 -9.54
N ALA A 53 -7.26 -10.39 -9.30
CA ALA A 53 -6.74 -11.76 -9.29
C ALA A 53 -7.17 -12.57 -8.06
N GLY A 54 -7.31 -11.90 -6.91
CA GLY A 54 -7.68 -12.50 -5.64
C GLY A 54 -9.17 -12.72 -5.44
N LYS A 55 -10.02 -12.21 -6.33
CA LYS A 55 -11.49 -12.30 -6.22
C LYS A 55 -12.00 -13.74 -6.07
N ASP A 56 -11.32 -14.69 -6.68
CA ASP A 56 -11.70 -16.11 -6.70
C ASP A 56 -10.82 -16.97 -5.77
N LEU A 57 -9.94 -16.35 -4.97
CA LEU A 57 -9.09 -17.06 -4.02
C LEU A 57 -9.78 -17.13 -2.66
N ASP A 58 -9.82 -18.34 -2.08
CA ASP A 58 -10.31 -18.56 -0.71
C ASP A 58 -9.21 -18.23 0.31
N MET A 59 -8.71 -17.00 0.24
CA MET A 59 -7.63 -16.47 1.09
C MET A 59 -8.03 -15.12 1.64
N THR A 60 -7.80 -14.90 2.93
CA THR A 60 -8.26 -13.69 3.63
C THR A 60 -7.30 -12.49 3.52
N GLY A 61 -6.22 -12.54 2.72
CA GLY A 61 -5.36 -11.37 2.46
C GLY A 61 -3.97 -11.68 1.88
N ILE A 62 -3.29 -10.65 1.35
CA ILE A 62 -1.93 -10.75 0.78
C ILE A 62 -1.06 -9.55 1.22
N SER A 63 0.15 -9.80 1.73
CA SER A 63 1.11 -8.75 2.13
C SER A 63 2.35 -8.72 1.23
N PHE A 64 2.76 -7.54 0.76
CA PHE A 64 3.94 -7.36 -0.10
C PHE A 64 5.09 -6.75 0.67
N HIS A 65 6.10 -7.57 0.96
CA HIS A 65 7.34 -7.10 1.54
C HIS A 65 8.40 -6.93 0.44
N LYS A 66 9.11 -5.79 0.44
CA LYS A 66 10.33 -5.67 -0.35
C LYS A 66 11.36 -6.66 0.22
N LEU A 67 11.76 -7.67 -0.54
CA LEU A 67 12.88 -8.54 -0.19
C LEU A 67 14.13 -7.67 0.03
N ALA A 68 14.74 -7.77 1.20
CA ALA A 68 16.00 -7.12 1.48
C ALA A 68 17.05 -7.70 0.52
N SER A 69 17.61 -6.84 -0.33
CA SER A 69 18.76 -7.14 -1.20
C SER A 69 20.01 -6.55 -0.56
#